data_AF-A0A950CKF4-F1
#
_entry.id   AF-A0A950CKF4-F1
#
_cell.length_a   1.000
_cell.length_b   1.000
_cell.length_c   1.000
_cell.angle_alpha   90.00
_cell.angle_beta   90.00
_cell.angle_gamma   90.00
#
_symmetry.space_group_name_H-M   'P 1'
#
loop_
_entity.id
_entity.type
_entity.pdbx_description
1 polymer ?
#
loop_
_entity_poly.entity_id
_entity_poly.type
_entity_poly.pdbx_seq_one_letter_code
_entity_poly.pdbx_strand_id
1 'polypeptide(L)' 'AAVLGRDAIQPRILGQYRAGDIRHCYADVSLARKFLGFEARVGLNEGIESMAEWLERQLVEDHSPAAAHELAARGLVI' A
#
# COMPACT_ATOMS: atom_id res chain seq x y z
N ALA A 1 -10.93 0.55 5.07
CA ALA A 1 -12.20 1.24 5.36
C ALA A 1 -12.44 1.32 6.87
N ALA A 2 -12.47 0.18 7.56
CA ALA A 2 -12.71 0.10 9.01
C ALA A 2 -11.84 1.02 9.88
N VAL A 3 -10.52 0.96 9.72
CA VAL A 3 -9.58 1.80 10.50
C VAL A 3 -9.78 3.30 10.24
N LEU A 4 -10.31 3.68 9.07
CA LEU A 4 -10.62 5.06 8.71
C LEU A 4 -12.08 5.46 9.04
N GLY A 5 -12.88 4.55 9.61
CA GLY A 5 -14.31 4.77 9.83
C GLY A 5 -15.08 5.07 8.53
N ARG A 6 -14.72 4.38 7.43
CA ARG A 6 -15.29 4.59 6.08
C ARG A 6 -15.90 3.32 5.50
N ASP A 7 -16.58 2.53 6.31
CA ASP A 7 -17.12 1.22 5.92
C ASP A 7 -18.19 1.27 4.83
N ALA A 8 -18.82 2.43 4.63
CA ALA A 8 -19.78 2.66 3.55
C ALA A 8 -19.12 2.74 2.16
N ILE A 9 -17.80 2.97 2.07
CA ILE A 9 -17.09 3.06 0.79
C ILE A 9 -16.83 1.65 0.27
N GLN A 10 -17.47 1.31 -0.85
CA GLN A 10 -17.28 0.03 -1.52
C GLN A 10 -16.15 0.12 -2.57
N PRO A 11 -15.23 -0.86 -2.62
CA PRO A 11 -14.20 -0.88 -3.65
C PRO A 11 -14.81 -1.20 -5.01
N ARG A 12 -14.33 -0.51 -6.05
CA ARG A 12 -14.60 -0.89 -7.44
C ARG A 12 -13.57 -1.89 -7.90
N ILE A 13 -13.99 -3.14 -8.15
CA ILE A 13 -13.10 -4.20 -8.64
C ILE A 13 -12.99 -4.07 -10.17
N LEU A 14 -11.83 -3.61 -10.64
CA LEU A 14 -11.60 -3.34 -12.07
C LEU A 14 -11.22 -4.58 -12.88
N GLY A 15 -10.77 -5.65 -12.22
CA GLY A 15 -10.25 -6.84 -12.90
C GLY A 15 -8.92 -6.62 -13.63
N GLN A 16 -8.26 -5.48 -13.38
CA GLN A 16 -7.02 -5.07 -14.01
C GLN A 16 -5.84 -5.19 -13.05
N TYR A 17 -4.64 -5.44 -13.60
CA TYR A 17 -3.39 -5.42 -12.85
C TYR A 17 -2.26 -4.84 -13.71
N ARG A 18 -1.13 -4.50 -13.07
CA ARG A 18 0.03 -4.00 -13.81
C ARG A 18 0.92 -5.14 -14.25
N ALA A 19 1.47 -5.04 -15.45
CA ALA A 19 2.52 -5.94 -15.90
C ALA A 19 3.68 -5.91 -14.90
N GLY A 20 3.99 -7.08 -14.31
CA GLY A 20 5.03 -7.22 -13.29
C GLY A 20 4.57 -7.10 -11.83
N ASP A 21 3.27 -6.92 -11.55
CA ASP A 21 2.77 -6.99 -10.17
C ASP A 21 3.11 -8.35 -9.52
N ILE A 22 3.71 -8.30 -8.33
CA ILE A 22 4.13 -9.49 -7.57
C ILE A 22 3.11 -9.78 -6.47
N ARG A 23 2.59 -11.02 -6.42
CA ARG A 23 1.57 -11.41 -5.43
C ARG A 23 2.09 -11.53 -4.00
N HIS A 24 3.34 -11.98 -3.86
CA HIS A 24 3.96 -12.30 -2.59
C HIS A 24 5.37 -11.72 -2.58
N CYS A 25 5.55 -10.63 -1.84
CA CYS A 25 6.84 -9.97 -1.66
C CYS A 25 7.09 -9.81 -0.16
N TYR A 26 7.97 -10.65 0.39
CA TYR A 26 8.32 -10.67 1.80
C TYR A 26 9.83 -10.61 1.94
N ALA A 27 10.32 -9.84 2.90
CA ALA A 27 11.74 -9.76 3.21
C ALA A 27 12.11 -10.81 4.27
N ASP A 28 13.14 -11.62 4.00
CA ASP A 28 13.87 -12.28 5.07
C ASP A 28 14.78 -11.26 5.75
N VAL A 29 14.50 -10.98 7.02
CA VAL A 29 15.22 -10.00 7.83
C VAL A 29 16.35 -10.62 8.66
N SER A 30 16.72 -11.88 8.41
CA SER A 30 17.78 -12.59 9.14
C SER A 30 19.12 -11.83 9.15
N LEU A 31 19.53 -11.28 8.01
CA LEU A 31 20.76 -10.49 7.90
C LEU A 31 20.66 -9.14 8.61
N ALA A 32 19.53 -8.43 8.47
CA ALA A 32 19.29 -7.17 9.16
C ALA A 32 19.31 -7.37 10.68
N ARG A 33 18.71 -8.45 11.18
CA ARG A 33 18.78 -8.82 12.60
C ARG A 33 20.23 -9.07 13.04
N LYS A 34 20.99 -9.86 12.27
CA LYS A 34 22.38 -10.22 12.59
C LYS A 34 23.32 -9.01 12.63
N PHE A 35 23.24 -8.14 11.62
CA PHE A 35 24.24 -7.09 11.43
C PHE A 35 23.81 -5.72 11.97
N LEU A 36 22.50 -5.46 12.04
CA LEU A 36 21.96 -4.17 12.48
C LEU A 36 21.19 -4.25 13.79
N GLY A 37 21.00 -5.46 14.36
CA GLY A 37 20.15 -5.66 15.53
C GLY A 37 18.67 -5.35 15.24
N PHE A 38 18.25 -5.40 13.98
CA PHE A 38 16.89 -5.07 13.59
C PHE A 38 15.89 -6.09 14.14
N GLU A 39 14.84 -5.57 14.77
CA GLU A 39 13.66 -6.31 15.21
C GLU A 39 12.42 -5.44 15.00
N ALA A 40 11.40 -5.98 14.34
CA ALA A 40 10.13 -5.30 14.18
C ALA A 40 9.42 -5.22 15.53
N ARG A 41 9.11 -4.00 15.98
CA ARG A 41 8.46 -3.74 17.28
C ARG A 41 6.97 -3.44 17.15
N VAL A 42 6.53 -3.04 15.97
CA VAL A 42 5.17 -2.64 15.67
C VAL A 42 4.51 -3.73 14.84
N GLY A 43 3.34 -4.20 15.29
CA GLY A 43 2.55 -5.18 14.55
C GLY A 43 1.88 -4.56 13.31
N LEU A 44 1.42 -5.40 12.38
CA LEU A 44 0.78 -4.91 11.15
C LEU A 44 -0.48 -4.06 11.45
N ASN A 45 -1.38 -4.55 12.30
CA ASN A 45 -2.63 -3.86 12.61
C ASN A 45 -2.37 -2.53 13.32
N GLU A 46 -1.52 -2.54 14.35
CA GLU A 46 -1.08 -1.35 15.08
C GLU A 46 -0.45 -0.31 14.13
N GLY A 47 0.41 -0.76 13.21
CA GLY A 47 1.02 0.12 12.21
C GLY A 47 -0.01 0.73 11.25
N ILE A 48 -1.01 -0.03 10.81
CA ILE A 48 -2.09 0.47 9.95
C ILE A 48 -2.95 1.50 10.70
N GLU A 49 -3.26 1.27 11.98
CA GLU A 49 -3.99 2.20 12.84
C GLU A 49 -3.24 3.53 13.00
N SER A 50 -1.96 3.47 13.39
CA SER A 50 -1.13 4.66 13.53
C SER A 50 -0.98 5.44 12.21
N MET A 51 -0.82 4.73 11.09
CA MET A 51 -0.75 5.34 9.78
C MET A 51 -2.07 6.03 9.40
N ALA A 52 -3.22 5.42 9.69
CA ALA A 52 -4.52 6.01 9.41
C ALA A 52 -4.73 7.32 10.18
N GLU A 53 -4.39 7.35 11.47
CA GLU A 53 -4.46 8.57 12.30
C GLU A 53 -3.56 9.69 11.74
N TRP A 54 -2.37 9.33 11.26
CA TRP A 54 -1.46 10.29 10.63
C TRP A 54 -2.02 10.83 9.30
N LEU A 55 -2.65 9.97 8.49
CA LEU A 55 -3.23 10.32 7.20
C LEU A 55 -4.38 11.33 7.30
N GLU A 56 -5.18 11.29 8.37
CA GLU A 56 -6.29 12.25 8.58
C GLU A 56 -5.84 13.71 8.61
N ARG A 57 -4.54 13.95 8.85
CA ARG A 57 -3.95 15.29 8.98
C ARG A 57 -3.25 15.77 7.70
N GLN A 58 -3.22 14.96 6.66
CA GLN A 58 -2.49 15.28 5.43
C GLN A 58 -3.41 15.95 4.40
N LEU A 59 -2.85 16.94 3.69
CA LEU A 59 -3.44 17.46 2.46
C LEU A 59 -2.78 16.71 1.30
N VAL A 60 -3.58 15.98 0.52
CA VAL A 60 -3.07 15.12 -0.55
C VAL A 60 -3.78 15.45 -1.86
N GLU A 61 -3.00 15.58 -2.93
CA GLU A 61 -3.49 15.62 -4.30
C GLU A 61 -3.52 14.19 -4.87
N ASP A 62 -4.66 13.78 -5.43
CA ASP A 62 -4.81 12.44 -5.99
C ASP A 62 -4.30 12.36 -7.44
N HIS A 63 -3.08 11.85 -7.59
CA HIS A 63 -2.48 11.57 -8.90
C HIS A 63 -2.78 10.16 -9.43
N SER A 64 -3.58 9.36 -8.74
CA SER A 64 -3.90 7.99 -9.19
C SER A 64 -4.55 7.94 -10.58
N PRO A 65 -5.41 8.89 -11.02
CA PRO A 65 -5.98 8.85 -12.37
C PRO A 65 -4.93 9.11 -13.45
N ALA A 66 -4.01 10.04 -13.21
CA ALA A 66 -2.92 10.36 -14.13
C ALA A 66 -1.96 9.15 -14.26
N ALA A 67 -1.57 8.54 -13.15
CA ALA A 67 -0.74 7.34 -13.14
C ALA A 67 -1.40 6.16 -13.88
N ALA A 68 -2.71 5.97 -13.70
CA ALA A 68 -3.47 4.93 -14.42
C ALA A 68 -3.46 5.17 -15.93
N HIS A 69 -3.66 6.42 -16.37
CA HIS A 69 -3.60 6.79 -17.79
C HIS A 69 -2.21 6.52 -18.37
N GLU A 70 -1.16 6.91 -17.66
CA GLU A 70 0.22 6.70 -18.08
C GLU A 70 0.59 5.21 -18.22
N LEU A 71 0.14 4.37 -17.28
CA LEU A 71 0.36 2.92 -17.35
C LEU A 71 -0.37 2.32 -18.55
N ALA A 72 -1.62 2.73 -18.80
CA ALA A 72 -2.40 2.27 -19.95
C ALA A 72 -1.75 2.70 -21.28
N ALA A 73 -1.32 3.96 -21.39
CA ALA A 73 -0.62 4.48 -22.57
C ALA A 73 0.69 3.73 -22.89
N ARG A 74 1.32 3.14 -21.87
CA ARG A 74 2.54 2.32 -22.01
C ARG A 74 2.25 0.82 -22.17
N GLY A 75 0.98 0.41 -22.22
CA GLY A 75 0.59 -1.00 -22.32
C GLY A 75 0.93 -1.83 -21.07
N LEU A 76 1.01 -1.17 -19.90
CA LEU A 76 1.39 -1.80 -18.63
C LEU A 76 0.19 -2.20 -17.77
N VAL A 77 -1.04 -2.00 -18.26
CA VAL A 77 -2.27 -2.47 -17.61
C VAL A 77 -2.82 -3.64 -18.42
N ILE A 78 -3.10 -4.75 -17.74
CA ILE A 78 -3.67 -5.99 -18.31
C ILE A 78 -5.05 -6.22 -17.70
#